data_AF-A0A7S2VYB1-F1
#
_entry.id   AF-A0A7S2VYB1-F1
#
_cell.length_a   1.000
_cell.length_b   1.000
_cell.length_c   1.000
_cell.angle_alpha   90.00
_cell.angle_beta   90.00
_cell.angle_gamma   90.00
#
_symmetry.space_group_name_H-M   'P 1'
#
loop_
_entity.id
_entity.type
_entity.pdbx_description
1 polymer ?
#
loop_
_entity_poly.entity_id
_entity_poly.type
_entity_poly.pdbx_seq_one_letter_code
_entity_poly.pdbx_strand_id
1 'polypeptide(L)'
;RHLRALAGACRRTRHRTSVCVDTMPSYAISVAEANGETRTFDVSFPFTAYECQVVFMERALAAMVRGESALLESPTGTGKTLCLLAATLAFVREEKRRGSRQKVDGRMDGASGVASALDATAAAMAEAASAGASRAPVIIYATRTHSQVDQVIR
;
A
#
# COMPACT_ATOMS: atom_id res chain seq x y z
N ARG A 1 5.54 -22.28 16.01
CA ARG A 1 5.56 -21.86 14.58
C ARG A 1 6.36 -20.56 14.53
N HIS A 2 7.66 -20.67 14.24
CA HIS A 2 8.64 -19.60 14.39
C HIS A 2 8.66 -18.67 13.18
N LEU A 3 8.47 -17.37 13.40
CA LEU A 3 8.82 -16.33 12.43
C LEU A 3 10.35 -16.20 12.35
N ARG A 4 10.92 -16.46 11.17
CA ARG A 4 12.33 -16.20 10.86
C ARG A 4 12.44 -14.79 10.27
N ALA A 5 13.10 -13.88 10.98
CA ALA A 5 13.58 -12.62 10.43
C ALA A 5 14.81 -12.92 9.55
N LEU A 6 14.74 -12.60 8.26
CA LEU A 6 15.88 -12.69 7.34
C LEU A 6 16.60 -11.34 7.31
N ALA A 7 17.78 -11.28 7.92
CA ALA A 7 18.68 -10.12 7.86
C ALA A 7 19.40 -10.12 6.50
N GLY A 8 19.01 -9.19 5.62
CA GLY A 8 19.69 -8.92 4.35
C GLY A 8 20.84 -7.93 4.54
N ALA A 9 22.05 -8.35 4.18
CA ALA A 9 23.28 -7.56 4.28
C ALA A 9 23.28 -6.31 3.38
N CYS A 10 23.51 -5.13 3.97
CA CYS A 10 23.71 -3.86 3.26
C CYS A 10 25.21 -3.61 3.02
N ARG A 11 25.62 -3.45 1.76
CA ARG A 11 26.98 -3.03 1.35
C ARG A 11 26.94 -1.62 0.73
N ARG A 12 27.98 -0.83 1.06
CA ARG A 12 28.48 0.41 0.40
C ARG A 12 27.64 1.69 0.59
N THR A 13 28.17 2.91 0.80
CA THR A 13 29.51 3.47 1.11
C THR A 13 29.28 4.92 1.57
N ARG A 14 30.22 5.48 2.35
CA ARG A 14 30.16 6.72 3.14
C ARG A 14 30.06 8.01 2.30
N HIS A 15 29.32 9.02 2.79
CA HIS A 15 29.92 10.27 3.32
C HIS A 15 28.88 11.21 3.99
N ARG A 16 29.03 11.37 5.32
CA ARG A 16 29.01 12.63 6.09
C ARG A 16 27.68 13.44 6.18
N THR A 17 26.81 13.05 7.11
CA THR A 17 26.44 13.83 8.33
C THR A 17 25.60 12.96 9.26
N SER A 18 25.95 13.03 10.54
CA SER A 18 25.33 12.43 11.73
C SER A 18 23.79 12.36 11.74
N VAL A 19 23.24 11.18 11.43
CA VAL A 19 22.23 10.46 12.23
C VAL A 19 22.46 8.98 11.94
N CYS A 20 22.69 8.17 12.96
CA CYS A 20 22.55 6.73 12.80
C CYS A 20 21.07 6.46 12.51
N VAL A 21 20.68 6.40 11.23
CA VAL A 21 19.41 5.82 10.81
C VAL A 21 19.55 4.32 10.96
N ASP A 22 19.48 3.86 12.21
CA ASP A 22 19.26 2.46 12.54
C ASP A 22 18.10 1.94 11.67
N THR A 23 18.36 0.83 11.00
CA THR A 23 17.49 0.14 10.06
C THR A 23 16.00 0.29 10.40
N MET A 24 15.25 1.06 9.61
CA MET A 24 13.81 1.20 9.80
C MET A 24 13.17 -0.19 9.68
N PRO A 25 12.52 -0.73 10.74
CA PRO A 25 11.93 -2.05 10.69
C PRO A 25 10.80 -2.07 9.67
N SER A 26 10.76 -3.16 8.89
CA SER A 26 9.75 -3.39 7.88
C SER A 26 8.89 -4.59 8.27
N TYR A 27 7.58 -4.42 8.16
CA TYR A 27 6.57 -5.40 8.53
C TYR A 27 5.87 -5.88 7.26
N ALA A 28 6.13 -7.13 6.88
CA ALA A 28 5.43 -7.77 5.77
C ALA A 28 4.05 -8.27 6.24
N ILE A 29 2.99 -7.62 5.76
CA ILE A 29 1.60 -7.94 6.10
C ILE A 29 0.92 -8.51 4.85
N SER A 30 0.41 -9.73 4.96
CA SER A 30 -0.32 -10.40 3.88
C SER A 30 -1.82 -10.36 4.12
N VAL A 31 -2.57 -9.88 3.12
CA VAL A 31 -4.02 -9.68 3.16
C VAL A 31 -4.68 -10.48 2.05
N ALA A 32 -5.71 -11.24 2.39
CA ALA A 32 -6.52 -11.96 1.41
C ALA A 32 -7.55 -11.05 0.74
N GLU A 33 -7.57 -11.09 -0.58
CA GLU A 33 -8.52 -10.42 -1.46
C GLU A 33 -9.85 -11.19 -1.57
N ALA A 34 -10.88 -10.52 -2.09
CA ALA A 34 -12.17 -11.15 -2.41
C ALA A 34 -12.07 -12.17 -3.57
N ASN A 35 -11.09 -12.02 -4.47
CA ASN A 35 -10.85 -12.94 -5.60
C ASN A 35 -10.00 -14.18 -5.22
N GLY A 36 -9.63 -14.34 -3.95
CA GLY A 36 -8.77 -15.43 -3.46
C GLY A 36 -7.27 -15.20 -3.64
N GLU A 37 -6.84 -14.08 -4.21
CA GLU A 37 -5.43 -13.67 -4.28
C GLU A 37 -4.95 -13.15 -2.91
N THR A 38 -3.66 -13.28 -2.61
CA THR A 38 -3.06 -12.71 -1.40
C THR A 38 -2.14 -11.57 -1.79
N ARG A 39 -2.42 -10.36 -1.27
CA ARG A 39 -1.56 -9.19 -1.44
C ARG A 39 -0.63 -9.05 -0.24
N THR A 40 0.66 -8.89 -0.50
CA THR A 40 1.66 -8.63 0.54
C THR A 40 2.07 -7.17 0.49
N PHE A 41 1.95 -6.48 1.62
CA PHE A 41 2.35 -5.09 1.80
C PHE A 41 3.58 -5.03 2.69
N ASP A 42 4.55 -4.22 2.27
CA ASP A 42 5.74 -3.93 3.08
C ASP A 42 5.54 -2.59 3.81
N VAL A 43 5.24 -2.67 5.10
CA VAL A 43 4.97 -1.50 5.94
C VAL A 43 6.22 -1.12 6.71
N SER A 44 6.84 -0.01 6.35
CA SER A 44 7.95 0.54 7.10
C SER A 44 7.45 1.38 8.28
N PHE A 45 7.94 1.10 9.48
CA PHE A 45 7.54 1.80 10.69
C PHE A 45 8.80 2.35 11.40
N PRO A 46 8.81 3.61 11.88
CA PRO A 46 10.03 4.21 12.42
C PRO A 46 10.44 3.68 13.79
N PHE A 47 9.55 2.94 14.46
CA PHE A 47 9.79 2.34 15.77
C PHE A 47 9.53 0.83 15.72
N THR A 48 9.85 0.12 16.80
CA THR A 48 9.37 -1.26 16.94
C THR A 48 7.87 -1.23 17.22
N ALA A 49 7.06 -1.72 16.29
CA ALA A 49 5.62 -1.76 16.41
C ALA A 49 5.18 -2.73 17.52
N TYR A 50 4.22 -2.32 18.34
CA TYR A 50 3.51 -3.20 19.26
C TYR A 50 2.61 -4.17 18.50
N GLU A 51 2.34 -5.34 19.07
CA GLU A 51 1.47 -6.34 18.45
C GLU A 51 0.09 -5.79 18.09
N CYS A 52 -0.50 -4.97 18.98
CA CYS A 52 -1.79 -4.32 18.71
C CYS A 52 -1.72 -3.32 17.55
N GLN A 53 -0.58 -2.68 17.29
CA GLN A 53 -0.39 -1.81 16.13
C GLN A 53 -0.29 -2.63 14.85
N VAL A 54 0.39 -3.79 14.88
CA VAL A 54 0.48 -4.69 13.72
C VAL A 54 -0.90 -5.19 13.30
N VAL A 55 -1.70 -5.65 14.27
CA VAL A 55 -3.08 -6.06 14.01
C VAL A 55 -3.92 -4.89 13.47
N PHE A 56 -3.74 -3.68 14.01
CA PHE A 56 -4.43 -2.50 13.52
C PHE A 56 -4.09 -2.20 12.05
N MET A 57 -2.80 -2.27 11.68
CA MET A 57 -2.35 -2.09 10.29
C MET A 57 -2.92 -3.16 9.37
N GLU A 58 -2.96 -4.42 9.80
CA GLU A 58 -3.55 -5.53 9.04
C GLU A 58 -5.04 -5.30 8.76
N ARG A 59 -5.82 -4.90 9.76
CA ARG A 59 -7.25 -4.61 9.59
C ARG A 59 -7.49 -3.40 8.69
N ALA A 60 -6.67 -2.36 8.81
CA ALA A 60 -6.73 -1.20 7.92
C ALA A 60 -6.44 -1.59 6.46
N LEU A 61 -5.38 -2.38 6.22
CA LEU A 61 -5.03 -2.88 4.89
C LEU A 61 -6.12 -3.79 4.33
N ALA A 62 -6.69 -4.68 5.13
CA ALA A 62 -7.80 -5.54 4.72
C ALA A 62 -9.01 -4.74 4.23
N ALA A 63 -9.39 -3.69 4.96
CA ALA A 63 -10.49 -2.81 4.56
C ALA A 63 -10.19 -2.08 3.25
N MET A 64 -8.98 -1.52 3.10
CA MET A 64 -8.55 -0.82 1.88
C MET A 64 -8.52 -1.74 0.67
N VAL A 65 -8.03 -2.98 0.82
CA VAL A 65 -7.98 -3.99 -0.25
C VAL A 65 -9.38 -4.39 -0.71
N ARG A 66 -10.32 -4.53 0.23
CA ARG A 66 -11.72 -4.89 -0.07
C ARG A 66 -12.57 -3.71 -0.57
N GLY A 67 -12.06 -2.48 -0.45
CA GLY A 67 -12.84 -1.27 -0.75
C GLY A 67 -13.98 -1.03 0.24
N GLU A 68 -13.84 -1.51 1.49
CA GLU A 68 -14.86 -1.43 2.54
C GLU A 68 -14.53 -0.32 3.56
N SER A 69 -15.56 0.15 4.27
CA SER A 69 -15.38 1.02 5.42
C SER A 69 -15.09 0.20 6.68
N ALA A 70 -14.07 0.58 7.46
CA ALA A 70 -13.73 -0.08 8.71
C ALA A 70 -13.73 0.88 9.89
N LEU A 71 -14.30 0.43 11.01
CA LEU A 71 -14.19 1.10 12.30
C LEU A 71 -13.07 0.43 13.11
N LEU A 72 -11.96 1.14 13.29
CA LEU A 72 -10.77 0.60 13.96
C LEU A 72 -10.56 1.27 15.32
N GLU A 73 -10.72 0.50 16.38
CA GLU A 73 -10.43 0.93 17.75
C GLU A 73 -9.05 0.44 18.20
N SER A 74 -8.36 1.25 18.99
CA SER A 74 -7.12 0.85 19.64
C SER A 74 -7.01 1.51 21.02
N PRO A 75 -6.11 1.06 21.91
CA PRO A 75 -5.84 1.73 23.19
C PRO A 75 -5.27 3.13 22.99
N THR A 76 -5.69 4.12 23.79
CA THR A 76 -5.20 5.50 23.68
C THR A 76 -3.70 5.59 23.95
N GLY A 77 -2.98 6.47 23.25
CA GLY A 77 -1.54 6.71 23.47
C GLY A 77 -0.58 5.82 22.67
N THR A 78 -1.07 4.88 21.86
CA THR A 78 -0.23 3.94 21.08
C THR A 78 0.09 4.42 19.65
N GLY A 79 0.09 5.72 19.37
CA GLY A 79 0.50 6.22 18.04
C GLY A 79 -0.40 5.76 16.88
N LYS A 80 -1.72 5.70 17.09
CA LYS A 80 -2.72 5.27 16.09
C LYS A 80 -2.56 5.96 14.74
N THR A 81 -2.34 7.28 14.78
CA THR A 81 -2.21 8.09 13.58
C THR A 81 -1.00 7.67 12.75
N LEU A 82 0.13 7.45 13.39
CA LEU A 82 1.36 7.02 12.71
C LEU A 82 1.19 5.62 12.10
N CYS A 83 0.60 4.70 12.85
CA CYS A 83 0.29 3.34 12.40
C CYS A 83 -0.67 3.34 11.18
N LEU A 84 -1.74 4.13 11.25
CA LEU A 84 -2.69 4.29 10.15
C LEU A 84 -2.01 4.86 8.90
N LEU A 85 -1.24 5.94 9.05
CA LEU A 85 -0.54 6.55 7.93
C LEU A 85 0.50 5.62 7.31
N ALA A 86 1.26 4.87 8.12
CA ALA A 86 2.22 3.89 7.62
C ALA A 86 1.53 2.81 6.77
N ALA A 87 0.40 2.27 7.25
CA ALA A 87 -0.40 1.30 6.51
C ALA A 87 -0.96 1.88 5.20
N THR A 88 -1.54 3.09 5.25
CA THR A 88 -2.10 3.74 4.05
C THR A 88 -1.02 4.07 3.02
N LEU A 89 0.15 4.56 3.45
CA LEU A 89 1.27 4.84 2.55
C LEU A 89 1.81 3.55 1.89
N ALA A 90 1.89 2.45 2.63
CA ALA A 90 2.28 1.16 2.08
C ALA A 90 1.28 0.68 1.01
N PHE A 91 -0.03 0.85 1.26
CA PHE A 91 -1.07 0.55 0.28
C PHE A 91 -0.91 1.37 -1.00
N VAL A 92 -0.73 2.71 -0.90
CA VAL A 92 -0.57 3.57 -2.08
C VAL A 92 0.70 3.24 -2.88
N ARG A 93 1.80 2.91 -2.22
CA ARG A 93 3.05 2.48 -2.88
C ARG A 93 2.83 1.22 -3.70
N GLU A 94 2.12 0.24 -3.14
CA GLU A 94 1.82 -1.02 -3.80
C GLU A 94 0.87 -0.82 -4.99
N GLU A 95 -0.20 -0.03 -4.82
CA GLU A 95 -1.12 0.30 -5.91
C GLU A 95 -0.41 1.05 -7.06
N LYS A 96 0.49 1.98 -6.74
CA LYS A 96 1.32 2.65 -7.75
C LYS A 96 2.23 1.67 -8.49
N ARG A 97 2.84 0.71 -7.77
CA ARG A 97 3.68 -0.34 -8.36
C ARG A 97 2.87 -1.22 -9.32
N ARG A 98 1.66 -1.64 -8.91
CA ARG A 98 0.74 -2.45 -9.73
C ARG A 98 0.29 -1.71 -10.99
N GLY A 99 -0.14 -0.45 -10.87
CA GLY A 99 -0.50 0.39 -12.02
C GLY A 99 0.65 0.63 -12.99
N SER A 100 1.90 0.77 -12.48
CA SER A 100 3.07 0.90 -13.35
C SER A 100 3.42 -0.40 -14.09
N ARG A 101 3.14 -1.57 -13.49
CA ARG A 101 3.42 -2.88 -14.10
C ARG A 101 2.45 -3.20 -15.25
N GLN A 102 1.17 -2.85 -15.12
CA GLN A 102 0.19 -2.99 -16.20
C GLN A 102 0.52 -2.13 -17.42
N LYS A 103 1.14 -0.96 -17.23
CA LYS A 103 1.44 -0.04 -18.34
C LYS A 103 2.61 -0.49 -19.24
N VAL A 104 3.46 -1.41 -18.77
CA VAL A 104 4.61 -1.92 -19.54
C VAL A 104 4.21 -3.08 -20.47
N ASP A 105 3.17 -3.83 -20.13
CA ASP A 105 2.72 -4.99 -20.92
C ASP A 105 1.82 -4.60 -22.12
N GLY A 106 1.31 -3.37 -22.14
CA GLY A 106 0.46 -2.84 -23.22
C GLY A 106 1.21 -2.23 -24.41
N ARG A 107 2.52 -2.51 -24.60
CA ARG A 107 3.29 -1.98 -25.73
C ARG A 107 3.90 -3.10 -26.57
N MET A 108 3.03 -3.96 -27.10
CA MET A 108 3.36 -4.85 -28.20
C MET A 108 2.15 -5.06 -29.12
N ASP A 109 1.59 -3.97 -29.66
CA ASP A 109 0.72 -4.02 -30.83
C ASP A 109 1.51 -3.68 -32.09
N GLY A 110 1.93 -4.76 -32.77
CA GLY A 110 2.56 -4.75 -34.07
C GLY A 110 2.03 -5.92 -34.90
N ALA A 111 0.84 -5.71 -35.48
CA ALA A 111 0.27 -6.36 -36.66
C ALA A 111 -0.28 -7.80 -36.57
N SER A 112 -1.60 -7.88 -36.81
CA SER A 112 -2.28 -8.73 -37.82
C SER A 112 -3.35 -9.65 -37.24
N GLY A 113 -4.61 -9.45 -37.67
CA GLY A 113 -5.66 -10.44 -37.50
C GLY A 113 -7.04 -9.84 -37.31
N VAL A 114 -7.81 -9.77 -38.40
CA VAL A 114 -9.22 -9.39 -38.46
C VAL A 114 -10.09 -10.12 -37.42
N ALA A 115 -10.68 -9.38 -36.47
CA ALA A 115 -11.75 -9.89 -35.60
C ALA A 115 -12.87 -8.85 -35.42
N SER A 116 -14.04 -9.27 -35.90
CA SER A 116 -15.42 -8.75 -35.86
C SER A 116 -15.77 -7.56 -34.94
N ALA A 117 -16.49 -6.60 -35.53
CA ALA A 117 -17.04 -5.38 -34.94
C ALA A 117 -18.07 -5.57 -33.78
N LEU A 118 -18.30 -6.80 -33.32
CA LEU A 118 -19.24 -7.11 -32.23
C LEU A 118 -18.55 -7.26 -30.86
N ASP A 119 -17.23 -7.47 -30.83
CA ASP A 119 -16.45 -7.63 -29.58
C ASP A 119 -15.97 -6.26 -29.02
N ALA A 120 -15.97 -5.23 -29.86
CA ALA A 120 -15.49 -3.89 -29.52
C ALA A 120 -16.35 -3.17 -28.45
N THR A 121 -17.66 -3.43 -28.41
CA THR A 121 -18.57 -2.79 -27.43
C THR A 121 -18.51 -3.41 -26.03
N ALA A 122 -18.21 -4.71 -25.91
CA ALA A 122 -18.04 -5.38 -24.62
C ALA A 122 -16.67 -5.06 -24.01
N ALA A 123 -15.62 -5.06 -24.83
CA ALA A 123 -14.28 -4.66 -24.42
C ALA A 123 -14.22 -3.19 -23.98
N ALA A 124 -14.95 -2.29 -24.65
CA ALA A 124 -15.01 -0.87 -24.29
C ALA A 124 -15.69 -0.60 -22.92
N MET A 125 -16.69 -1.40 -22.52
CA MET A 125 -17.31 -1.27 -21.19
C MET A 125 -16.43 -1.85 -20.07
N ALA A 126 -15.67 -2.91 -20.36
CA ALA A 126 -14.66 -3.44 -19.44
C ALA A 126 -13.46 -2.49 -19.28
N GLU A 127 -13.04 -1.82 -20.36
CA GLU A 127 -11.97 -0.82 -20.32
C GLU A 127 -12.37 0.49 -19.63
N ALA A 128 -13.64 0.90 -19.70
CA ALA A 128 -14.10 2.06 -18.94
C ALA A 128 -14.08 1.82 -17.41
N ALA A 129 -14.22 0.56 -16.98
CA ALA A 129 -14.08 0.16 -15.58
C ALA A 129 -12.61 0.04 -15.13
N SER A 130 -11.68 -0.31 -16.03
CA SER A 130 -10.23 -0.37 -15.77
C SER A 130 -9.51 0.98 -15.96
N ALA A 131 -10.07 1.91 -16.75
CA ALA A 131 -9.47 3.23 -17.02
C ALA A 131 -9.40 4.13 -15.76
N GLY A 132 -10.28 3.91 -14.77
CA GLY A 132 -10.20 4.53 -13.45
C GLY A 132 -9.06 4.01 -12.57
N ALA A 133 -8.45 2.86 -12.92
CA ALA A 133 -7.44 2.18 -12.10
C ALA A 133 -5.99 2.64 -12.37
N SER A 134 -5.77 3.54 -13.33
CA SER A 134 -4.42 3.97 -13.71
C SER A 134 -3.81 5.06 -12.81
N ARG A 135 -4.59 5.61 -11.88
CA ARG A 135 -4.15 6.71 -11.02
C ARG A 135 -4.01 6.23 -9.58
N ALA A 136 -2.84 6.47 -8.99
CA ALA A 136 -2.57 6.10 -7.62
C ALA A 136 -3.65 6.68 -6.67
N PRO A 137 -4.08 5.91 -5.65
CA PRO A 137 -5.13 6.34 -4.74
C PRO A 137 -4.74 7.62 -3.99
N VAL A 138 -5.72 8.51 -3.81
CA VAL A 138 -5.56 9.76 -3.05
C VAL A 138 -5.91 9.51 -1.60
N ILE A 139 -5.05 9.93 -0.68
CA ILE A 139 -5.28 9.84 0.77
C ILE A 139 -5.93 11.15 1.22
N ILE A 140 -7.11 11.05 1.83
CA ILE A 140 -7.78 12.19 2.48
C ILE A 140 -7.74 11.94 3.99
N TYR A 141 -7.06 12.83 4.72
CA TYR A 141 -6.95 12.77 6.17
C TYR A 141 -7.81 13.88 6.80
N ALA A 142 -8.75 13.51 7.66
CA ALA A 142 -9.63 14.43 8.36
C ALA A 142 -9.42 14.32 9.87
N THR A 143 -9.32 15.46 10.54
CA THR A 143 -9.13 15.56 12.00
C THR A 143 -10.21 16.44 12.62
N ARG A 144 -10.36 16.36 13.96
CA ARG A 144 -11.31 17.21 14.69
C ARG A 144 -10.76 18.60 14.98
N THR A 145 -9.43 18.72 15.14
CA THR A 145 -8.79 20.01 15.44
C THR A 145 -7.58 20.27 14.53
N HIS A 146 -7.30 21.54 14.27
CA HIS A 146 -6.15 21.97 13.47
C HIS A 146 -4.80 21.58 14.13
N SER A 147 -4.74 21.63 15.46
CA SER A 147 -3.57 21.21 16.25
C SER A 147 -3.17 19.74 16.05
N GLN A 148 -4.12 18.87 15.67
CA GLN A 148 -3.83 17.47 15.34
C GLN A 148 -3.14 17.33 13.97
N VAL A 149 -3.38 18.25 13.04
CA VAL A 149 -2.75 18.26 11.71
C VAL A 149 -1.28 18.67 11.83
N ASP A 150 -1.00 19.72 12.60
CA ASP A 150 0.37 20.21 12.82
C ASP A 150 1.29 19.18 13.49
N GLN A 151 0.74 18.26 14.29
CA GLN A 151 1.51 17.18 14.91
C GLN A 151 1.86 16.05 13.93
N VAL A 152 1.10 15.90 12.86
CA VAL A 152 1.24 14.80 11.90
C VAL A 152 2.15 15.18 10.73
N ILE A 153 2.20 16.47 10.38
CA ILE A 153 2.99 16.99 9.24
C ILE A 153 4.44 17.34 9.64
N ARG A 154 4.72 17.54 10.93
CA ARG A 154 6.06 17.82 11.44
C ARG A 154 7.00 16.63 11.30
#